data_AF-A0A183N3X4-F1
#
_entry.id   AF-A0A183N3X4-F1
#
_cell.length_a   1.000
_cell.length_b   1.000
_cell.length_c   1.000
_cell.angle_alpha   90.00
_cell.angle_beta   90.00
_cell.angle_gamma   90.00
#
_symmetry.space_group_name_H-M   'P 1'
#
loop_
_entity.id
_entity.type
_entity.pdbx_description
1 polymer ?
#
loop_
_entity_poly.entity_id
_entity_poly.type
_entity_poly.pdbx_seq_one_letter_code
_entity_poly.pdbx_strand_id
1 'polypeptide(L)'
;MTICLRLTGCRKDAARKPFTGLLNDSQAKSIFQEQLGKLLGSHVCDAHPEAAWNDIRKTVETAVISASKVNQKVREQHWISAASIALIDARKLIPPGSEHSEERSQLKRKLTRSLSNDHEQWWVAKSREMEKAAAIGNNRQLFRLVTENGIRKPTVSETLSEKDGHIIHSQFRRLHRWAEHFRDQFNWPSATLRFPTIPSQPEWQVNVGTPSLYEVEKAIGNLKRGRAAGPDRFTPEILRMVIQY
;
A
#
# COMPACT_ATOMS: atom_id res chain seq x y z
N MET A 1 6.98 11.73 -38.99
CA MET A 1 7.02 12.27 -37.61
C MET A 1 7.55 11.17 -36.70
N THR A 2 8.80 11.29 -36.23
CA THR A 2 9.45 10.28 -35.39
C THR A 2 8.99 10.48 -33.94
N ILE A 3 8.04 9.68 -33.47
CA ILE A 3 7.61 9.73 -32.07
C ILE A 3 8.68 9.04 -31.23
N CYS A 4 9.63 9.83 -30.72
CA CYS A 4 10.52 9.40 -29.66
C CYS A 4 9.74 9.34 -28.35
N LEU A 5 9.23 8.16 -27.99
CA LEU A 5 8.76 7.90 -26.63
C LEU A 5 9.99 7.88 -25.71
N ARG A 6 10.39 9.06 -25.20
CA ARG A 6 11.20 9.13 -23.98
C ARG A 6 10.28 8.71 -22.83
N LEU A 7 10.20 7.40 -22.60
CA LEU A 7 9.75 6.89 -21.32
C LEU A 7 10.85 7.21 -20.31
N THR A 8 10.89 8.46 -19.83
CA THR A 8 11.39 8.73 -18.50
C THR A 8 10.40 8.06 -17.56
N GLY A 9 10.56 6.74 -17.40
CA GLY A 9 10.04 6.07 -16.23
C GLY A 9 10.72 6.74 -15.06
N CYS A 10 10.05 7.74 -14.48
CA CYS A 10 10.21 7.98 -13.05
C CYS A 10 10.03 6.60 -12.46
N ARG A 11 11.13 6.00 -12.01
CA ARG A 11 11.06 4.98 -10.98
C ARG A 11 10.22 5.69 -9.92
N LYS A 12 8.96 5.27 -9.78
CA LYS A 12 8.23 5.58 -8.57
C LYS A 12 9.15 5.03 -7.52
N ASP A 13 9.84 5.91 -6.81
CA ASP A 13 10.49 5.52 -5.59
C ASP A 13 9.44 4.69 -4.87
N ALA A 14 9.82 3.46 -4.54
CA ALA A 14 9.07 2.66 -3.59
C ALA A 14 9.22 3.33 -2.20
N ALA A 15 8.92 4.63 -2.12
CA ALA A 15 8.56 5.30 -0.90
C ALA A 15 7.37 4.50 -0.40
N ARG A 16 7.63 3.73 0.67
CA ARG A 16 6.63 3.00 1.45
C ARG A 16 5.33 3.79 1.41
N LYS A 17 4.29 3.23 0.77
CA LYS A 17 2.94 3.82 0.74
C LYS A 17 2.65 4.31 2.17
N PRO A 18 2.52 5.62 2.43
CA PRO A 18 2.30 6.05 3.78
C PRO A 18 0.92 5.54 4.22
N PHE A 19 0.93 4.64 5.20
CA PHE A 19 0.07 4.69 6.38
C PHE A 19 -1.46 4.73 6.18
N THR A 20 -2.01 4.26 5.06
CA THR A 20 -3.49 4.22 4.84
C THR A 20 -4.29 3.30 5.80
N GLY A 21 -3.62 2.44 6.57
CA GLY A 21 -4.27 1.53 7.53
C GLY A 21 -3.95 1.79 9.01
N LEU A 22 -2.96 2.63 9.31
CA LEU A 22 -2.36 2.75 10.64
C LEU A 22 -3.05 3.80 11.54
N LEU A 23 -3.92 4.64 10.98
CA LEU A 23 -4.54 5.78 11.66
C LEU A 23 -6.06 5.61 11.93
N ASN A 24 -6.62 4.41 11.67
CA ASN A 24 -7.97 4.08 12.12
C ASN A 24 -8.01 3.63 13.60
N ASP A 25 -6.85 3.35 14.17
CA ASP A 25 -6.69 2.95 15.57
C ASP A 25 -6.87 4.16 16.51
N SER A 26 -7.72 4.00 17.52
CA SER A 26 -8.03 5.03 18.53
C SER A 26 -6.77 5.52 19.25
N GLN A 27 -5.82 4.64 19.52
CA GLN A 27 -4.59 4.98 20.22
C GLN A 27 -3.66 5.82 19.34
N ALA A 28 -3.48 5.43 18.08
CA ALA A 28 -2.70 6.21 17.11
C ALA A 28 -3.27 7.63 16.88
N LYS A 29 -4.60 7.79 16.89
CA LYS A 29 -5.25 9.10 16.78
C LYS A 29 -4.97 10.01 17.97
N SER A 30 -5.09 9.49 19.19
CA SER A 30 -4.82 10.26 20.41
C SER A 30 -3.36 10.73 20.47
N ILE A 31 -2.41 9.85 20.12
CA ILE A 31 -0.99 10.20 20.11
C ILE A 31 -0.71 11.24 19.02
N PHE A 32 -1.32 11.10 17.84
CA PHE A 32 -1.19 12.09 16.78
C PHE A 32 -1.68 13.48 17.23
N GLN A 33 -2.88 13.57 17.82
CA GLN A 33 -3.43 14.84 18.32
C GLN A 33 -2.56 15.45 19.43
N GLU A 34 -2.09 14.65 20.39
CA GLU A 34 -1.22 15.13 21.46
C GLU A 34 0.11 15.68 20.93
N GLN A 35 0.73 15.00 19.96
CA GLN A 35 1.98 15.45 19.34
C GLN A 35 1.77 16.69 18.47
N LEU A 36 0.66 16.74 17.71
CA LEU A 36 0.30 17.89 16.89
C LEU A 36 0.12 19.14 17.75
N GLY A 37 -0.54 18.99 18.91
CA GLY A 37 -0.76 20.10 19.84
C GLY A 37 0.49 20.64 20.49
N LYS A 38 1.42 19.75 20.88
CA LYS A 38 2.72 20.15 21.43
C LYS A 38 3.56 20.93 20.41
N LEU A 39 3.49 20.56 19.13
CA LEU A 39 4.32 21.13 18.08
C LEU A 39 3.71 22.41 17.46
N LEU A 40 2.39 22.52 17.38
CA LEU A 40 1.71 23.74 16.87
C LEU A 40 1.61 24.84 17.92
N GLY A 41 1.53 24.50 19.22
CA GLY A 41 1.45 25.47 20.32
C GLY A 41 2.67 26.38 20.49
N SER A 42 3.79 26.10 19.83
CA SER A 42 5.02 26.90 19.89
C SER A 42 5.18 27.90 18.73
N HIS A 43 4.24 27.98 17.79
CA HIS A 43 4.45 28.69 16.53
C HIS A 43 3.55 29.93 16.39
N VAL A 44 4.02 31.07 16.93
CA VAL A 44 3.57 32.39 16.46
C VAL A 44 4.48 32.74 15.29
N CYS A 45 3.96 32.78 14.07
CA CYS A 45 4.78 33.09 12.90
C CYS A 45 4.34 34.38 12.22
N ASP A 46 5.18 35.41 12.34
CA ASP A 46 5.26 36.58 11.46
C ASP A 46 6.06 36.28 10.17
N ALA A 47 6.15 35.01 9.76
CA ALA A 47 6.94 34.56 8.62
C ALA A 47 6.15 34.47 7.31
N HIS A 48 6.88 34.52 6.19
CA HIS A 48 6.36 34.34 4.83
C HIS A 48 5.45 33.09 4.71
N PRO A 49 4.30 33.16 4.01
CA PRO A 49 3.29 32.09 4.02
C PRO A 49 3.82 30.70 3.65
N GLU A 50 4.78 30.62 2.72
CA GLU A 50 5.37 29.35 2.31
C GLU A 50 6.27 28.75 3.40
N ALA A 51 6.94 29.58 4.20
CA ALA A 51 7.75 29.11 5.33
C ALA A 51 6.85 28.57 6.45
N ALA A 52 5.76 29.28 6.76
CA ALA A 52 4.75 28.83 7.72
C ALA A 52 4.10 27.51 7.29
N TRP A 53 3.76 27.37 6.01
CA TRP A 53 3.20 26.13 5.47
C TRP A 53 4.18 24.95 5.53
N ASN A 54 5.46 25.17 5.21
CA ASN A 54 6.47 24.12 5.30
C ASN A 54 6.73 23.66 6.74
N ASP A 55 6.61 24.55 7.72
CA ASP A 55 6.72 24.19 9.13
C ASP A 55 5.53 23.34 9.60
N ILE A 56 4.30 23.77 9.28
CA ILE A 56 3.09 22.98 9.52
C ILE A 56 3.21 21.61 8.87
N ARG A 57 3.69 21.56 7.62
CA ARG A 57 3.85 20.30 6.88
C ARG A 57 4.81 19.35 7.61
N LYS A 58 5.99 19.83 8.00
CA LYS A 58 6.98 19.03 8.74
C LYS A 58 6.43 18.55 10.08
N THR A 59 5.71 19.40 10.80
CA THR A 59 5.08 19.09 12.07
C THR A 59 4.03 17.98 11.94
N VAL A 60 3.19 18.04 10.91
CA VAL A 60 2.22 16.97 10.63
C VAL A 60 2.96 15.68 10.26
N GLU A 61 4.00 15.75 9.42
CA GLU A 61 4.79 14.57 9.04
C GLU A 61 5.46 13.90 10.26
N THR A 62 6.05 14.67 11.18
CA THR A 62 6.68 14.12 12.40
C THR A 62 5.65 13.50 13.34
N ALA A 63 4.48 14.13 13.51
CA ALA A 63 3.39 13.57 14.30
C ALA A 63 2.88 12.24 13.73
N VAL A 64 2.69 12.15 12.40
CA VAL A 64 2.32 10.90 11.72
C VAL A 64 3.37 9.81 11.92
N ILE A 65 4.66 10.14 11.76
CA ILE A 65 5.75 9.17 11.96
C ILE A 65 5.74 8.64 13.40
N SER A 66 5.59 9.52 14.39
CA SER A 66 5.54 9.14 15.81
C SER A 66 4.36 8.23 16.14
N ALA A 67 3.15 8.55 15.66
CA ALA A 67 1.97 7.72 15.84
C ALA A 67 2.12 6.34 15.17
N SER A 68 2.82 6.28 14.04
CA SER A 68 3.01 5.04 13.28
C SER A 68 3.93 4.01 13.95
N LYS A 69 4.93 4.47 14.72
CA LYS A 69 5.89 3.59 15.42
C LYS A 69 5.22 2.69 16.46
N VAL A 70 4.08 3.11 17.02
CA VAL A 70 3.33 2.37 18.04
C VAL A 70 2.71 1.10 17.45
N ASN A 71 2.18 1.19 16.23
CA ASN A 71 1.51 0.08 15.57
C ASN A 71 2.45 -0.84 14.78
N GLN A 72 3.71 -0.45 14.57
CA GLN A 72 4.72 -1.33 13.99
C GLN A 72 5.18 -2.45 14.95
N LYS A 73 4.81 -2.37 16.23
CA LYS A 73 4.99 -3.44 17.22
C LYS A 73 3.92 -4.54 17.16
N VAL A 74 3.09 -4.60 16.11
CA VAL A 74 2.39 -5.85 15.79
C VAL A 74 3.46 -6.83 15.36
N ARG A 75 3.91 -7.67 16.31
CA ARG A 75 4.78 -8.81 16.04
C ARG A 75 4.19 -9.51 14.83
N GLU A 76 4.95 -9.60 13.74
CA GLU A 76 4.65 -10.56 12.69
C GLU A 76 4.49 -11.90 13.43
N GLN A 77 3.25 -12.36 13.56
CA GLN A 77 2.96 -13.60 14.26
C GLN A 77 3.52 -14.70 13.39
N HIS A 78 4.76 -15.08 13.71
CA HIS A 78 5.43 -16.19 13.09
C HIS A 78 4.56 -17.44 13.31
N TRP A 79 4.16 -18.10 12.23
CA TRP A 79 3.21 -19.21 12.28
C TRP A 79 3.74 -20.41 13.08
N ILE A 80 5.08 -20.51 13.24
CA ILE A 80 5.73 -21.56 14.03
C ILE A 80 5.70 -21.19 15.51
N SER A 81 5.18 -22.11 16.33
CA SER A 81 5.09 -21.95 17.77
C SER A 81 6.46 -22.06 18.45
N ALA A 82 6.56 -21.52 19.68
CA ALA A 82 7.76 -21.66 20.51
C ALA A 82 8.10 -23.14 20.79
N ALA A 83 7.09 -24.01 20.90
CA ALA A 83 7.27 -25.44 21.08
C ALA A 83 7.95 -26.09 19.86
N SER A 84 7.52 -25.75 18.64
CA SER A 84 8.16 -26.21 17.41
C SER A 84 9.57 -25.66 17.25
N ILE A 85 9.82 -24.41 17.65
CA ILE A 85 11.17 -23.82 17.67
C ILE A 85 12.08 -24.60 18.62
N ALA A 86 11.61 -24.94 19.83
CA ALA A 86 12.37 -25.75 20.77
C ALA A 86 12.71 -27.15 20.20
N LEU A 87 11.81 -27.76 19.42
CA LEU A 87 12.08 -29.02 18.72
C LEU A 87 13.11 -28.87 17.59
N ILE A 88 13.10 -27.74 16.88
CA ILE A 88 14.13 -27.40 15.88
C ILE A 88 15.49 -27.28 16.55
N ASP A 89 15.57 -26.59 17.68
CA ASP A 89 16.82 -26.38 18.41
C ASP A 89 17.33 -27.68 19.04
N ALA A 90 16.45 -28.48 19.65
CA ALA A 90 16.80 -29.81 20.15
C ALA A 90 17.36 -30.72 19.04
N ARG A 91 16.86 -30.61 17.81
CA ARG A 91 17.35 -31.40 16.67
C ARG A 91 18.76 -31.00 16.26
N LYS A 92 19.14 -29.73 16.40
CA LYS A 92 20.49 -29.24 16.07
C LYS A 92 21.56 -29.78 17.03
N LEU A 93 21.16 -30.16 18.24
CA LEU A 93 22.06 -30.67 19.28
C LEU A 93 22.37 -32.17 19.14
N ILE A 94 21.68 -32.90 18.26
CA ILE A 94 21.89 -34.35 18.09
C ILE A 94 23.15 -34.61 17.24
N PRO A 95 24.17 -35.33 17.77
CA PRO A 95 25.38 -35.65 17.02
C PRO A 95 25.13 -36.56 15.81
N PRO A 96 25.98 -36.50 14.76
CA PRO A 96 26.01 -37.49 13.69
C PRO A 96 26.50 -38.84 14.24
N GLY A 97 25.91 -39.95 13.76
CA GLY A 97 26.17 -41.31 14.26
C GLY A 97 24.95 -42.21 14.17
N SER A 98 25.17 -43.53 14.09
CA SER A 98 24.10 -44.55 14.05
C SER A 98 23.43 -44.74 15.41
N GLU A 99 24.16 -44.51 16.50
CA GLU A 99 23.69 -44.62 17.89
C GLU A 99 22.52 -43.65 18.18
N HIS A 100 22.57 -42.45 17.60
CA HIS A 100 21.51 -41.44 17.73
C HIS A 100 20.46 -41.49 16.60
N SER A 101 20.46 -42.53 15.75
CA SER A 101 19.57 -42.59 14.59
C SER A 101 18.09 -42.66 14.98
N GLU A 102 17.77 -43.44 16.02
CA GLU A 102 16.40 -43.60 16.51
C GLU A 102 15.90 -42.32 17.19
N GLU A 103 16.73 -41.70 18.04
CA GLU A 103 16.43 -40.41 18.68
C GLU A 103 16.16 -39.31 17.65
N ARG A 104 17.00 -39.25 16.61
CA ARG A 104 16.85 -38.29 15.49
C ARG A 104 15.57 -38.57 14.69
N SER A 105 15.21 -39.83 14.49
CA SER A 105 13.98 -40.26 13.81
C SER A 105 12.73 -39.87 14.61
N GLN A 106 12.72 -40.14 15.91
CA GLN A 106 11.62 -39.80 16.80
C GLN A 106 11.43 -38.29 16.90
N LEU A 107 12.51 -37.53 17.04
CA LEU A 107 12.44 -36.08 17.10
C LEU A 107 11.98 -35.48 15.76
N LYS A 108 12.42 -36.04 14.63
CA LYS A 108 11.92 -35.64 13.30
C LYS A 108 10.41 -35.86 13.19
N ARG A 109 9.88 -37.01 13.62
CA ARG A 109 8.43 -37.30 13.60
C ARG A 109 7.65 -36.31 14.48
N LYS A 110 8.15 -36.02 15.70
CA LYS A 110 7.56 -35.04 16.62
C LYS A 110 7.56 -33.64 16.01
N LEU A 111 8.68 -33.21 15.43
CA LEU A 111 8.82 -31.92 14.78
C LEU A 111 7.90 -31.78 13.58
N THR A 112 7.84 -32.78 12.69
CA THR A 112 6.93 -32.77 11.54
C THR A 112 5.48 -32.63 11.99
N ARG A 113 5.05 -33.40 13.00
CA ARG A 113 3.69 -33.30 13.54
C ARG A 113 3.40 -31.94 14.16
N SER A 114 4.35 -31.40 14.93
CA SER A 114 4.22 -30.07 15.55
C SER A 114 4.10 -28.96 14.50
N LEU A 115 4.94 -28.99 13.46
CA LEU A 115 4.86 -28.02 12.36
C LEU A 115 3.56 -28.15 11.55
N SER A 116 3.08 -29.38 11.31
CA SER A 116 1.79 -29.59 10.66
C SER A 116 0.64 -28.99 11.48
N ASN A 117 0.65 -29.19 12.80
CA ASN A 117 -0.36 -28.62 13.70
C ASN A 117 -0.28 -27.09 13.74
N ASP A 118 0.92 -26.52 13.86
CA ASP A 118 1.13 -25.07 13.85
C ASP A 118 0.61 -24.45 12.54
N HIS A 119 0.91 -25.07 11.41
CA HIS A 119 0.46 -24.63 10.10
C HIS A 119 -1.06 -24.70 9.97
N GLU A 120 -1.68 -25.78 10.43
CA GLU A 120 -3.14 -25.94 10.45
C GLU A 120 -3.80 -24.88 11.34
N GLN A 121 -3.30 -24.66 12.55
CA GLN A 121 -3.81 -23.65 13.46
C GLN A 121 -3.70 -22.24 12.87
N TRP A 122 -2.58 -21.93 12.21
CA TRP A 122 -2.40 -20.67 11.52
C TRP A 122 -3.43 -20.48 10.40
N TRP A 123 -3.69 -21.49 9.57
CA TRP A 123 -4.73 -21.43 8.54
C TRP A 123 -6.13 -21.31 9.09
N VAL A 124 -6.46 -22.01 10.18
CA VAL A 124 -7.75 -21.89 10.87
C VAL A 124 -7.94 -20.46 11.39
N ALA A 125 -6.93 -19.88 12.03
CA ALA A 125 -6.97 -18.50 12.48
C ALA A 125 -7.17 -17.53 11.31
N LYS A 126 -6.49 -17.77 10.17
CA LYS A 126 -6.61 -16.94 8.99
C LYS A 126 -7.98 -17.04 8.32
N SER A 127 -8.56 -18.24 8.23
CA SER A 127 -9.92 -18.45 7.74
C SER A 127 -10.94 -17.68 8.59
N ARG A 128 -10.81 -17.76 9.93
CA ARG A 128 -11.69 -17.00 10.84
C ARG A 128 -11.57 -15.49 10.65
N GLU A 129 -10.38 -14.97 10.37
CA GLU A 129 -10.20 -13.55 10.07
C GLU A 129 -10.90 -13.15 8.77
N MET A 130 -10.79 -14.00 7.74
CA MET A 130 -11.46 -13.80 6.45
C MET A 130 -12.98 -13.88 6.58
N GLU A 131 -13.51 -14.85 7.32
CA GLU A 131 -14.94 -15.00 7.62
C GLU A 131 -15.49 -13.78 8.35
N LYS A 132 -14.78 -13.26 9.36
CA LYS A 132 -15.16 -12.02 10.06
C LYS A 132 -15.22 -10.83 9.10
N ALA A 133 -14.22 -10.68 8.23
CA ALA A 133 -14.20 -9.59 7.25
C ALA A 133 -15.38 -9.71 6.26
N ALA A 134 -15.69 -10.93 5.81
CA ALA A 134 -16.82 -11.21 4.93
C ALA A 134 -18.17 -10.92 5.61
N ALA A 135 -18.36 -11.36 6.86
CA ALA A 135 -19.59 -11.15 7.63
C ALA A 135 -19.89 -9.67 7.87
N ILE A 136 -18.86 -8.84 8.03
CA ILE A 136 -18.98 -7.37 8.20
C ILE A 136 -19.17 -6.67 6.83
N GLY A 137 -19.04 -7.38 5.70
CA GLY A 137 -19.07 -6.79 4.37
C GLY A 137 -17.80 -5.99 4.01
N ASN A 138 -16.71 -6.17 4.75
CA ASN A 138 -15.43 -5.48 4.50
C ASN A 138 -14.63 -6.16 3.39
N ASN A 139 -15.13 -6.03 2.16
CA ASN A 139 -14.53 -6.63 0.96
C ASN A 139 -13.05 -6.24 0.80
N ARG A 140 -12.66 -5.01 1.15
CA ARG A 140 -11.27 -4.55 1.03
C ARG A 140 -10.32 -5.35 1.94
N GLN A 141 -10.73 -5.65 3.16
CA GLN A 141 -9.94 -6.48 4.07
C GLN A 141 -9.92 -7.94 3.61
N LEU A 142 -11.07 -8.48 3.18
CA LEU A 142 -11.16 -9.82 2.64
C LEU A 142 -10.22 -10.03 1.45
N PHE A 143 -10.27 -9.16 0.42
CA PHE A 143 -9.38 -9.24 -0.74
C PHE A 143 -7.90 -9.11 -0.37
N ARG A 144 -7.57 -8.27 0.62
CA ARG A 144 -6.20 -8.15 1.11
C ARG A 144 -5.72 -9.46 1.72
N LEU A 145 -6.51 -10.06 2.60
CA LEU A 145 -6.21 -11.35 3.22
C LEU A 145 -6.09 -12.47 2.16
N VAL A 146 -7.00 -12.53 1.20
CA VAL A 146 -6.92 -13.50 0.09
C VAL A 146 -5.63 -13.31 -0.72
N THR A 147 -5.23 -12.07 -0.98
CA THR A 147 -4.03 -11.78 -1.79
C THR A 147 -2.73 -12.03 -1.04
N GLU A 148 -2.69 -11.70 0.27
CA GLU A 148 -1.49 -11.88 1.10
C GLU A 148 -1.21 -13.35 1.40
N ASN A 149 -2.25 -14.17 1.59
CA ASN A 149 -2.13 -15.58 1.97
C ASN A 149 -2.33 -16.53 0.80
N GLY A 150 -2.98 -16.09 -0.28
CA GLY A 150 -3.14 -16.88 -1.48
C GLY A 150 -1.79 -17.22 -2.10
N ILE A 151 -1.75 -18.34 -2.83
CA ILE A 151 -0.61 -18.71 -3.65
C ILE A 151 -0.37 -17.54 -4.61
N ARG A 152 0.73 -16.80 -4.42
CA ARG A 152 1.16 -15.76 -5.35
C ARG A 152 1.30 -16.42 -6.72
N LYS A 153 0.31 -16.23 -7.59
CA LYS A 153 0.51 -16.53 -9.00
C LYS A 153 1.70 -15.69 -9.45
N PRO A 154 2.67 -16.24 -10.19
CA PRO A 154 3.66 -15.40 -10.84
C PRO A 154 2.90 -14.30 -11.58
N THR A 155 3.27 -13.05 -11.31
CA THR A 155 2.55 -11.82 -11.71
C THR A 155 2.31 -11.70 -13.21
N VAL A 156 2.82 -12.62 -14.02
CA VAL A 156 2.76 -12.54 -15.46
C VAL A 156 2.41 -13.91 -16.02
N SER A 157 1.25 -14.02 -16.67
CA SER A 157 1.11 -14.95 -17.79
C SER A 157 2.06 -14.45 -18.89
N GLU A 158 3.31 -14.89 -18.85
CA GLU A 158 4.42 -14.43 -19.72
C GLU A 158 4.32 -14.91 -21.17
N THR A 159 3.12 -15.11 -21.68
CA THR A 159 2.95 -15.72 -23.00
C THR A 159 2.44 -14.66 -23.96
N LEU A 160 3.26 -13.64 -24.19
CA LEU A 160 3.11 -12.79 -25.37
C LEU A 160 3.69 -13.54 -26.56
N SER A 161 2.89 -13.72 -27.60
CA SER A 161 3.34 -14.34 -28.84
C SER A 161 3.74 -13.30 -29.88
N GLU A 162 4.65 -13.72 -30.75
CA GLU A 162 4.97 -13.04 -32.00
C GLU A 162 3.75 -13.05 -32.94
N LYS A 163 3.77 -12.26 -34.03
CA LYS A 163 2.69 -12.29 -35.05
C LYS A 163 2.46 -13.70 -35.60
N ASP A 164 3.51 -14.49 -35.68
CA ASP A 164 3.50 -15.86 -36.22
C ASP A 164 3.14 -16.93 -35.17
N GLY A 165 2.67 -16.52 -33.99
CA GLY A 165 2.21 -17.44 -32.93
C GLY A 165 3.31 -17.99 -32.00
N HIS A 166 4.59 -17.73 -32.26
CA HIS A 166 5.70 -18.18 -31.42
C HIS A 166 5.77 -17.43 -30.08
N ILE A 167 6.03 -18.14 -28.99
CA ILE A 167 6.08 -17.56 -27.63
C ILE A 167 7.37 -16.75 -27.45
N ILE A 168 7.25 -15.51 -26.96
CA ILE A 168 8.39 -14.63 -26.70
C ILE A 168 8.85 -14.76 -25.24
N HIS A 169 10.02 -15.37 -25.05
CA HIS A 169 10.61 -15.53 -23.72
C HIS A 169 11.40 -14.29 -23.24
N SER A 170 11.99 -13.51 -24.16
CA SER A 170 12.79 -12.33 -23.82
C SER A 170 11.92 -11.13 -23.41
N GLN A 171 12.19 -10.54 -22.24
CA GLN A 171 11.51 -9.32 -21.78
C GLN A 171 11.68 -8.14 -22.76
N PHE A 172 12.88 -7.96 -23.29
CA PHE A 172 13.18 -6.90 -24.25
C PHE A 172 12.34 -7.07 -25.53
N ARG A 173 12.24 -8.30 -26.05
CA ARG A 173 11.41 -8.58 -27.24
C ARG A 173 9.93 -8.39 -26.96
N ARG A 174 9.44 -8.73 -25.76
CA ARG A 174 8.05 -8.48 -25.34
C ARG A 174 7.68 -6.99 -25.39
N LEU A 175 8.58 -6.11 -24.92
CA LEU A 175 8.37 -4.66 -24.98
C LEU A 175 8.32 -4.15 -26.42
N HIS A 176 9.21 -4.64 -27.28
CA HIS A 176 9.20 -4.28 -28.70
C HIS A 176 7.93 -4.76 -29.41
N ARG A 177 7.50 -6.00 -29.16
CA ARG A 177 6.25 -6.55 -29.71
C ARG A 177 5.03 -5.74 -29.25
N TRP A 178 5.01 -5.30 -27.99
CA TRP A 178 4.02 -4.36 -27.48
C TRP A 178 4.05 -3.03 -28.26
N ALA A 179 5.22 -2.43 -28.43
CA ALA A 179 5.36 -1.17 -29.17
C ALA A 179 4.89 -1.28 -30.63
N GLU A 180 5.18 -2.40 -31.30
CA GLU A 180 4.67 -2.70 -32.64
C GLU A 180 3.15 -2.82 -32.66
N HIS A 181 2.56 -3.60 -31.75
CA HIS A 181 1.10 -3.77 -31.67
C HIS A 181 0.36 -2.44 -31.45
N PHE A 182 0.87 -1.60 -30.55
CA PHE A 182 0.30 -0.27 -30.32
C PHE A 182 0.48 0.64 -31.52
N ARG A 183 1.64 0.61 -32.20
CA ARG A 183 1.81 1.37 -33.43
C ARG A 183 0.76 0.95 -34.45
N ASP A 184 0.67 -0.35 -34.74
CA ASP A 184 -0.30 -0.91 -35.69
C ASP A 184 -1.76 -0.52 -35.37
N GLN A 185 -2.16 -0.58 -34.10
CA GLN A 185 -3.51 -0.19 -33.65
C GLN A 185 -3.77 1.32 -33.71
N PHE A 186 -2.77 2.14 -33.38
CA PHE A 186 -2.92 3.60 -33.29
C PHE A 186 -2.45 4.34 -34.54
N ASN A 187 -2.31 3.65 -35.67
CA ASN A 187 -2.09 4.23 -37.01
C ASN A 187 -3.35 4.92 -37.56
N TRP A 188 -4.03 5.73 -36.76
CA TRP A 188 -5.17 6.50 -37.24
C TRP A 188 -4.66 7.60 -38.20
N PRO A 189 -5.24 7.76 -39.40
CA PRO A 189 -4.91 8.93 -40.23
C PRO A 189 -5.15 10.18 -39.39
N SER A 190 -4.20 11.12 -39.39
CA SER A 190 -4.31 12.38 -38.64
C SER A 190 -5.71 12.92 -38.82
N ALA A 191 -6.51 12.84 -37.76
CA ALA A 191 -7.90 13.18 -37.86
C ALA A 191 -7.92 14.66 -38.23
N THR A 192 -8.37 14.97 -39.45
CA THR A 192 -8.62 16.35 -39.86
C THR A 192 -9.92 16.78 -39.19
N LEU A 193 -9.97 16.64 -37.87
CA LEU A 193 -11.08 17.10 -37.06
C LEU A 193 -10.97 18.60 -37.06
N ARG A 194 -11.75 19.23 -37.94
CA ARG A 194 -12.22 20.58 -37.68
C ARG A 194 -13.05 20.47 -36.41
N PHE A 195 -12.43 20.74 -35.27
CA PHE A 195 -13.17 20.88 -34.03
C PHE A 195 -14.24 21.94 -34.28
N PRO A 196 -15.53 21.65 -34.05
CA PRO A 196 -16.52 22.71 -34.05
C PRO A 196 -16.06 23.74 -33.03
N THR A 197 -16.08 25.01 -33.41
CA THR A 197 -15.87 26.12 -32.47
C THR A 197 -16.92 25.97 -31.38
N ILE A 198 -16.51 25.49 -30.21
CA ILE A 198 -17.41 25.34 -29.07
C ILE A 198 -17.86 26.76 -28.70
N PRO A 199 -19.17 27.06 -28.72
CA PRO A 199 -19.66 28.35 -28.26
C PRO A 199 -19.19 28.57 -26.83
N SER A 200 -18.68 29.76 -26.54
CA SER A 200 -18.34 30.17 -25.17
C SER A 200 -19.54 29.88 -24.27
N GLN A 201 -19.36 28.98 -23.30
CA GLN A 201 -20.37 28.76 -22.27
C GLN A 201 -20.45 30.03 -21.41
N PRO A 202 -21.65 30.38 -20.90
CA PRO A 202 -21.78 31.47 -19.96
C PRO A 202 -20.82 31.24 -18.79
N GLU A 203 -20.12 32.31 -18.38
CA GLU A 203 -19.25 32.27 -17.22
C GLU A 203 -20.06 31.78 -16.01
N TRP A 204 -19.61 30.68 -15.43
CA TRP A 204 -20.22 30.15 -14.22
C TRP A 204 -20.05 31.22 -13.14
N GLN A 205 -21.14 31.64 -12.50
CA GLN A 205 -21.08 32.52 -11.33
C GLN A 205 -20.49 31.74 -10.15
N VAL A 206 -19.17 31.55 -10.16
CA VAL A 206 -18.41 30.98 -9.06
C VAL A 206 -18.12 32.11 -8.09
N ASN A 207 -18.51 31.94 -6.82
CA ASN A 207 -18.08 32.85 -5.77
C ASN A 207 -16.55 32.73 -5.62
N VAL A 208 -15.83 33.76 -6.06
CA VAL A 208 -14.36 33.89 -5.93
C VAL A 208 -13.94 34.59 -4.63
N GLY A 209 -14.88 34.82 -3.73
CA GLY A 209 -14.61 35.36 -2.40
C GLY A 209 -13.78 34.41 -1.54
N THR A 210 -13.19 34.94 -0.47
CA THR A 210 -12.44 34.15 0.51
C THR A 210 -13.34 33.07 1.11
N PRO A 211 -12.96 31.78 1.03
CA PRO A 211 -13.77 30.70 1.58
C PRO A 211 -13.90 30.84 3.09
N SER A 212 -15.09 30.55 3.61
CA SER A 212 -15.32 30.52 5.05
C SER A 212 -14.68 29.28 5.69
N LEU A 213 -14.34 29.39 6.98
CA LEU A 213 -13.78 28.27 7.73
C LEU A 213 -14.71 27.04 7.71
N TYR A 214 -16.03 27.25 7.82
CA TYR A 214 -17.02 26.19 7.72
C TYR A 214 -17.01 25.48 6.35
N GLU A 215 -16.84 26.23 5.24
CA GLU A 215 -16.75 25.63 3.90
C GLU A 215 -15.49 24.77 3.76
N VAL A 216 -14.37 25.22 4.33
CA VAL A 216 -13.10 24.47 4.34
C VAL A 216 -13.23 23.19 5.16
N GLU A 217 -13.76 23.28 6.38
CA GLU A 217 -14.01 22.11 7.24
C GLU A 217 -14.97 21.11 6.58
N LYS A 218 -16.06 21.61 5.98
CA LYS A 218 -17.04 20.78 5.27
C LYS A 218 -16.42 20.12 4.03
N ALA A 219 -15.59 20.82 3.28
CA ALA A 219 -14.89 20.28 2.11
C ALA A 219 -13.92 19.16 2.50
N ILE A 220 -13.10 19.38 3.54
CA ILE A 220 -12.16 18.38 4.08
C ILE A 220 -12.94 17.18 4.65
N GLY A 221 -14.01 17.46 5.39
CA GLY A 221 -14.95 16.47 5.92
C GLY A 221 -15.59 15.60 4.84
N ASN A 222 -15.74 16.10 3.61
CA ASN A 222 -16.32 15.37 2.47
C ASN A 222 -15.32 14.57 1.61
N LEU A 223 -14.01 14.67 1.87
CA LEU A 223 -12.98 13.98 1.06
C LEU A 223 -13.10 12.45 1.11
N LYS A 224 -13.24 11.79 -0.05
CA LYS A 224 -13.33 10.32 -0.10
C LYS A 224 -12.09 9.66 0.52
N ARG A 225 -12.29 8.68 1.42
CA ARG A 225 -11.21 7.89 2.03
C ARG A 225 -10.54 6.97 0.99
N GLY A 226 -9.29 6.62 1.23
CA GLY A 226 -8.52 5.70 0.40
C GLY A 226 -8.05 6.27 -0.94
N ARG A 227 -8.03 7.61 -1.08
CA ARG A 227 -7.39 8.26 -2.23
C ARG A 227 -5.88 8.37 -2.01
N ALA A 228 -5.14 8.41 -3.11
CA ALA A 228 -3.69 8.59 -3.07
C ALA A 228 -3.36 9.99 -2.55
N ALA A 229 -2.22 10.09 -1.86
CA ALA A 229 -1.68 11.39 -1.46
C ALA A 229 -1.26 12.20 -2.69
N GLY A 230 -1.37 13.52 -2.59
CA GLY A 230 -0.84 14.45 -3.58
C GLY A 230 0.68 14.61 -3.49
N PRO A 231 1.26 15.56 -4.24
CA PRO A 231 2.68 15.91 -4.13
C PRO A 231 3.10 16.36 -2.72
N ASP A 232 2.14 16.88 -1.96
CA ASP A 232 2.22 17.26 -0.56
C ASP A 232 2.26 16.06 0.42
N ARG A 233 2.09 14.83 -0.09
CA ARG A 233 2.14 13.57 0.67
C ARG A 233 1.03 13.41 1.72
N PHE A 234 0.04 14.30 1.75
CA PHE A 234 -1.10 14.19 2.63
C PHE A 234 -2.22 13.37 1.99
N THR A 235 -2.74 12.40 2.76
CA THR A 235 -3.93 11.67 2.39
C THR A 235 -5.18 12.35 2.95
N PRO A 236 -6.37 12.10 2.39
CA PRO A 236 -7.63 12.58 2.96
C PRO A 236 -7.83 12.27 4.44
N GLU A 237 -7.29 11.14 4.91
CA GLU A 237 -7.37 10.74 6.31
C GLU A 237 -6.58 11.67 7.23
N ILE A 238 -5.38 12.08 6.81
CA ILE A 238 -4.52 12.99 7.58
C ILE A 238 -5.19 14.35 7.70
N LEU A 239 -5.69 14.89 6.57
CA LEU A 239 -6.37 16.20 6.54
C LEU A 239 -7.62 16.21 7.44
N ARG A 240 -8.39 15.12 7.42
CA ARG A 240 -9.57 14.97 8.29
C ARG A 240 -9.24 14.88 9.78
N MET A 241 -8.04 14.44 10.14
CA MET A 241 -7.62 14.39 11.55
C MET A 241 -7.13 15.74 12.03
N VAL A 242 -6.52 16.54 11.16
CA VAL A 242 -6.07 17.89 11.48
C VAL A 242 -7.25 18.82 11.77
N ILE A 243 -8.38 18.69 11.05
CA ILE A 243 -9.59 19.49 11.34
C ILE A 243 -10.39 18.99 12.56
N GLN A 244 -10.04 17.82 13.11
CA GLN A 244 -10.65 17.28 14.34
C GLN A 244 -9.78 17.57 15.58
N TYR A 245 -8.68 18.29 15.40
CA TYR A 245 -7.85 18.85 16.46
C TYR A 245 -8.41 20.21 16.85
#